data_AF-A0A1H8J1C3-F1
#
_entry.id   AF-A0A1H8J1C3-F1
#
_cell.length_a   1.000
_cell.length_b   1.000
_cell.length_c   1.000
_cell.angle_alpha   90.00
_cell.angle_beta   90.00
_cell.angle_gamma   90.00
#
_symmetry.space_group_name_H-M   'P 1'
#
loop_
_entity.id
_entity.type
_entity.pdbx_description
1 polymer ?
#
loop_
_entity_poly.entity_id
_entity_poly.type
_entity_poly.pdbx_seq_one_letter_code
_entity_poly.pdbx_strand_id
1 'polypeptide(L)' 'MIILDADLSRVRRDRDFGRIEALVSLWVKESGRHVRPIRLTTNVPIRGNGPVRARLIQDAAALAARGLAPDTSLPRVA' A
#
# COMPACT_ATOMS: atom_id res chain seq x y z
N MET A 1 2.29 -14.68 -2.46
CA MET A 1 2.33 -13.64 -1.42
C MET A 1 0.97 -13.63 -0.73
N ILE A 2 0.93 -13.76 0.59
CA ILE A 2 -0.29 -13.67 1.40
C ILE A 2 -0.21 -12.37 2.21
N ILE A 3 -1.28 -11.58 2.20
CA ILE A 3 -1.39 -10.38 3.05
C ILE A 3 -2.08 -10.82 4.34
N LEU A 4 -1.40 -10.62 5.46
CA LEU A 4 -1.89 -10.99 6.79
C LEU A 4 -2.65 -9.83 7.44
N ASP A 5 -2.16 -8.61 7.23
CA ASP A 5 -2.74 -7.40 7.79
C ASP A 5 -2.40 -6.18 6.93
N ALA A 6 -3.21 -5.12 7.05
CA ALA A 6 -3.04 -3.88 6.33
C ALA A 6 -3.47 -2.67 7.18
N ASP A 7 -2.58 -1.68 7.25
CA ASP A 7 -2.81 -0.40 7.91
C ASP A 7 -2.64 0.78 6.94
N LEU A 8 -3.35 1.87 7.21
CA LEU A 8 -3.30 3.09 6.41
C LEU A 8 -2.84 4.26 7.28
N SER A 9 -1.91 5.03 6.74
CA SER A 9 -1.42 6.26 7.36
C SER A 9 -1.28 7.35 6.32
N ARG A 10 -1.12 8.60 6.77
CA ARG A 10 -0.89 9.78 5.89
C ARG A 10 -1.94 9.91 4.77
N VAL A 11 -3.20 9.65 5.09
CA VAL A 11 -4.29 9.74 4.12
C VAL A 11 -4.50 11.20 3.75
N ARG A 12 -4.42 11.50 2.46
CA ARG A 12 -4.60 12.85 1.91
C ARG A 12 -5.54 12.79 0.73
N ARG A 13 -6.37 13.83 0.58
CA ARG A 13 -7.15 14.05 -0.63
C ARG A 13 -6.39 15.00 -1.54
N ASP A 14 -6.11 14.54 -2.75
CA ASP A 14 -5.67 15.37 -3.85
C ASP A 14 -6.92 15.93 -4.56
N ARG A 15 -7.15 17.23 -4.39
CA ARG A 15 -8.34 17.91 -4.92
C ARG A 15 -8.23 18.17 -6.42
N ASP A 16 -7.02 18.44 -6.90
CA ASP A 16 -6.76 18.83 -8.28
C ASP A 16 -6.95 17.64 -9.21
N PHE A 17 -6.56 16.45 -8.76
CA PHE A 17 -6.71 15.21 -9.52
C PHE A 17 -7.92 14.36 -9.09
N GLY A 18 -8.67 14.79 -8.07
CA GLY A 18 -9.83 14.07 -7.56
C GLY A 18 -9.47 12.67 -7.03
N ARG A 19 -8.32 12.53 -6.36
CA ARG A 19 -7.81 11.25 -5.85
C ARG A 19 -7.65 11.26 -4.33
N ILE A 20 -7.63 10.08 -3.74
CA ILE A 20 -7.20 9.86 -2.36
C ILE A 20 -5.88 9.13 -2.42
N GLU A 21 -4.88 9.68 -1.74
CA GLU A 21 -3.57 9.10 -1.57
C GLU A 21 -3.43 8.61 -0.13
N ALA A 22 -2.71 7.51 0.08
CA ALA A 22 -2.38 7.03 1.40
C ALA A 22 -1.05 6.28 1.40
N LEU A 23 -0.37 6.28 2.53
CA LEU A 23 0.70 5.33 2.79
C LEU A 23 0.09 4.06 3.36
N VAL A 24 0.19 2.96 2.62
CA VAL A 24 -0.32 1.65 3.04
C VAL A 24 0.84 0.80 3.55
N SER A 25 0.68 0.26 4.75
CA SER A 25 1.58 -0.75 5.32
C SER A 25 0.92 -2.12 5.21
N LEU A 26 1.54 -3.03 4.47
CA LEU A 26 1.08 -4.42 4.30
C LEU A 26 2.01 -5.36 5.06
N TRP A 27 1.45 -6.23 5.89
CA TRP A 27 2.20 -7.35 6.47
C TRP A 27 2.07 -8.54 5.54
N VAL A 28 3.17 -8.93 4.91
CA VAL A 28 3.15 -9.98 3.89
C VAL A 28 3.93 -11.22 4.33
N LYS A 29 3.40 -12.38 3.95
CA LYS A 29 4.08 -13.67 4.01
C LYS A 29 4.34 -14.16 2.59
N GLU A 30 5.61 -14.33 2.26
CA GLU A 30 6.08 -15.02 1.06
C GLU A 30 6.55 -16.44 1.43
N SER A 31 6.42 -17.39 0.51
CA SER A 31 6.88 -18.76 0.76
C SER A 31 8.39 -18.76 1.00
N GLY A 32 8.85 -19.50 2.00
CA GLY A 32 10.27 -19.57 2.37
C GLY A 32 10.87 -18.28 2.96
N ARG A 33 10.06 -17.25 3.25
CA ARG A 33 10.53 -15.98 3.84
C ARG A 33 9.79 -15.66 5.14
N HIS A 34 10.42 -14.91 6.03
CA HIS A 34 9.77 -14.38 7.23
C HIS A 34 8.66 -13.39 6.85
N VAL A 35 7.70 -13.20 7.75
CA VAL A 35 6.71 -12.13 7.59
C VAL A 35 7.45 -10.81 7.62
N ARG A 36 7.19 -9.94 6.65
CA ARG A 36 7.80 -8.61 6.58
C ARG A 36 6.76 -7.53 6.32
N PRO A 37 6.93 -6.34 6.89
CA PRO A 37 6.13 -5.19 6.52
C PRO A 37 6.62 -4.64 5.18
N ILE A 38 5.70 -4.23 4.33
CA ILE A 38 5.98 -3.47 3.11
C ILE A 38 5.19 -2.17 3.17
N ARG A 39 5.86 -1.04 2.94
CA ARG A 39 5.25 0.28 2.95
C ARG A 39 5.29 0.90 1.56
N LEU A 40 4.13 1.28 1.04
CA LEU A 40 3.99 1.85 -0.29
C LEU A 40 2.94 2.96 -0.28
N THR A 41 3.24 4.03 -1.00
CA THR A 41 2.27 5.09 -1.26
C THR A 41 1.37 4.64 -2.39
N THR A 42 0.06 4.70 -2.16
CA THR A 42 -0.96 4.35 -3.15
C THR A 42 -1.92 5.50 -3.36
N ASN A 43 -2.63 5.47 -4.48
CA ASN A 43 -3.64 6.45 -4.78
C ASN A 43 -4.79 5.87 -5.59
N VAL A 44 -6.01 6.24 -5.22
CA VAL A 44 -7.23 5.79 -5.91
C VAL A 44 -8.12 6.99 -6.23
N PRO A 45 -8.94 6.95 -7.29
CA PRO A 45 -9.92 8.00 -7.53
C PRO A 45 -10.87 8.14 -6.34
N ILE A 46 -11.29 9.36 -6.02
CA ILE A 46 -12.16 9.62 -4.86
C ILE A 46 -13.49 8.88 -4.99
N ARG A 47 -14.04 8.84 -6.21
CA ARG A 47 -15.22 8.05 -6.58
C ARG A 47 -14.77 6.68 -7.10
N GLY A 48 -15.59 5.67 -6.86
CA GLY A 48 -15.34 4.33 -7.37
C GLY A 48 -16.18 3.31 -6.62
N ASN A 49 -16.16 2.07 -7.12
CA ASN A 49 -16.95 1.01 -6.51
C ASN A 49 -16.32 0.52 -5.19
N GLY A 50 -17.08 0.57 -4.11
CA GLY A 50 -16.69 0.09 -2.80
C GLY A 50 -15.86 1.06 -1.94
N PRO A 51 -15.57 0.66 -0.68
CA PRO A 51 -14.92 1.52 0.30
C PRO A 51 -13.52 1.97 -0.14
N VAL A 52 -13.20 3.26 0.05
CA VAL A 52 -11.88 3.85 -0.28
C VAL A 52 -10.74 3.04 0.34
N ARG A 53 -10.89 2.62 1.61
CA ARG A 53 -9.90 1.81 2.34
C ARG A 53 -9.59 0.51 1.59
N ALA A 54 -10.61 -0.23 1.17
CA ALA A 54 -10.43 -1.49 0.47
C ALA A 54 -9.73 -1.29 -0.88
N ARG A 55 -10.11 -0.24 -1.62
CA ARG A 55 -9.48 0.11 -2.89
C ARG A 55 -8.00 0.48 -2.74
N LEU A 56 -7.65 1.25 -1.71
CA LEU A 56 -6.26 1.60 -1.42
C LEU A 56 -5.41 0.38 -1.05
N ILE A 57 -5.96 -0.55 -0.26
CA ILE A 57 -5.29 -1.81 0.09
C ILE A 57 -5.12 -2.70 -1.15
N GLN A 58 -6.13 -2.79 -2.02
CA GLN A 58 -6.06 -3.56 -3.26
C GLN A 58 -5.02 -3.00 -4.23
N ASP A 59 -4.98 -1.68 -4.40
CA ASP A 59 -3.95 -1.01 -5.20
C ASP A 59 -2.55 -1.29 -4.64
N ALA A 60 -2.42 -1.21 -3.30
CA ALA A 60 -1.16 -1.52 -2.62
C ALA A 60 -0.73 -2.98 -2.85
N ALA A 61 -1.65 -3.91 -2.68
CA ALA A 61 -1.42 -5.33 -2.92
C ALA A 61 -0.94 -5.59 -4.35
N ALA A 62 -1.55 -4.93 -5.34
CA ALA A 62 -1.18 -5.05 -6.73
C ALA A 62 0.23 -4.49 -7.01
N LEU A 63 0.58 -3.34 -6.43
CA LEU A 63 1.92 -2.76 -6.55
C LEU A 63 2.98 -3.65 -5.88
N ALA A 64 2.71 -4.15 -4.68
CA ALA A 64 3.61 -5.05 -3.97
C ALA A 64 3.83 -6.37 -4.74
N ALA A 65 2.78 -6.94 -5.33
CA ALA A 65 2.86 -8.15 -6.15
C ALA A 65 3.72 -7.96 -7.42
N ARG A 66 3.80 -6.73 -7.95
CA ARG A 66 4.64 -6.38 -9.11
C ARG A 66 6.11 -6.11 -8.74
N GLY A 67 6.48 -6.25 -7.47
CA GLY A 67 7.85 -5.96 -7.01
C GLY A 67 8.16 -4.46 -6.94
N LEU A 68 7.15 -3.58 -7.03
CA LEU A 68 7.31 -2.13 -6.87
C LEU A 68 7.39 -1.70 -5.41
N ALA A 69 7.37 -2.67 -4.51
CA ALA A 69 7.67 -2.50 -3.11
C ALA A 69 9.14 -2.08 -2.93
N PRO A 70 9.44 -0.88 -2.40
CA PRO A 70 10.82 -0.54 -2.05
C PRO A 70 11.33 -1.54 -1.03
N ASP A 71 12.57 -1.99 -1.19
CA ASP A 71 13.19 -2.91 -0.25
C ASP A 71 13.37 -2.20 1.10
N THR A 72 12.49 -2.53 2.05
CA THR A 72 12.50 -1.96 3.40
C THR A 72 13.67 -2.46 4.25
N SER A 73 14.52 -3.35 3.72
CA SER A 73 15.79 -3.75 4.33
C SER A 73 16.85 -2.64 4.30
N LEU A 74 16.67 -1.64 3.43
CA LEU A 74 17.58 -0.51 3.32
C LEU A 74 17.14 0.61 4.29
N PRO A 75 18.05 1.12 5.14
CA PRO A 75 17.74 2.28 5.98
C PRO A 75 17.37 3.46 5.08
N ARG A 76 16.30 4.18 5.44
CA ARG A 76 16.02 5.48 4.81
C ARG A 76 17.14 6.43 5.20
N VAL A 77 18.00 6.78 4.24
CA VAL A 77 18.88 7.93 4.39
C VAL A 77 17.97 9.17 4.42
N ALA A 78 18.05 9.90 5.53
CA ALA A 78 17.31 11.14 5.76
C ALA A 78 17.90 12.30 4.94
#